data_AF-A0A841M8H1-F1
#
_entry.id   AF-A0A841M8H1-F1
#
_cell.length_a   1.000
_cell.length_b   1.000
_cell.length_c   1.000
_cell.angle_alpha   90.00
_cell.angle_beta   90.00
_cell.angle_gamma   90.00
#
_symmetry.space_group_name_H-M   'P 1'
#
loop_
_entity.id
_entity.type
_entity.pdbx_description
1 polymer ?
#
loop_
_entity_poly.entity_id
_entity_poly.type
_entity_poly.pdbx_seq_one_letter_code
_entity_poly.pdbx_strand_id
1 'polypeptide(L)'
;MTIRKQEAERLRKQRERQQKVRERHKRDRKPSRDDIARVLLHMFIMRSYKTNQMHLLEGYCDMIVRRLKAQGFDKDASYVVIDDLIEKYTKSDWQFFRKLHLKDDDTPAK
;
A
#
# COMPACT_ATOMS: atom_id res chain seq x y z
N MET A 1 17.76 37.40 -3.11
CA MET A 1 17.49 35.94 -3.08
C MET A 1 16.41 35.64 -4.12
N THR A 2 16.69 34.85 -5.15
CA THR A 2 15.72 34.55 -6.21
C THR A 2 14.64 33.58 -5.74
N ILE A 3 13.39 33.76 -6.18
CA ILE A 3 12.20 32.96 -5.80
C ILE A 3 12.48 31.44 -5.88
N ARG A 4 13.21 30.99 -6.92
CA ARG A 4 13.64 29.60 -7.10
C ARG A 4 14.52 29.04 -5.96
N LYS A 5 15.37 29.86 -5.33
CA LYS A 5 16.19 29.45 -4.18
C LYS A 5 15.34 29.27 -2.91
N GLN A 6 14.31 30.10 -2.72
CA GLN A 6 13.39 29.99 -1.57
C GLN A 6 12.47 28.77 -1.69
N GLU A 7 11.97 28.46 -2.89
CA GLU A 7 11.16 27.27 -3.15
C GLU A 7 11.96 25.97 -2.94
N ALA A 8 13.19 25.92 -3.43
CA ALA A 8 14.08 24.78 -3.23
C ALA A 8 14.37 24.53 -1.74
N GLU A 9 14.56 25.60 -0.96
CA GLU A 9 14.78 25.51 0.48
C GLU A 9 13.52 25.04 1.23
N ARG A 10 12.34 25.50 0.82
CA ARG A 10 11.05 25.05 1.36
C ARG A 10 10.81 23.57 1.10
N LEU A 11 11.04 23.10 -0.13
CA LEU A 11 10.93 21.69 -0.51
C LEU A 11 11.93 20.82 0.25
N ARG A 12 13.17 21.31 0.46
CA ARG A 12 14.17 20.60 1.28
C ARG A 12 13.69 20.42 2.72
N LYS A 13 13.25 21.51 3.38
CA LYS A 13 12.71 21.47 4.74
C LYS A 13 11.48 20.58 4.84
N GLN A 14 10.63 20.55 3.82
CA GLN A 14 9.46 19.67 3.76
C GLN A 14 9.87 18.18 3.66
N ARG A 15 10.84 17.85 2.81
CA ARG A 15 11.40 16.50 2.72
C ARG A 15 12.02 16.05 4.04
N GLU A 16 12.80 16.90 4.70
CA GLU A 16 13.40 16.59 6.01
C GLU A 16 12.32 16.32 7.08
N ARG A 17 11.24 17.12 7.12
CA ARG A 17 10.11 16.89 8.03
C ARG A 17 9.42 15.56 7.74
N GLN A 18 9.14 15.26 6.48
CA GLN A 18 8.53 13.99 6.08
C GLN A 18 9.43 12.80 6.42
N GLN A 19 10.75 12.92 6.24
CA GLN A 19 11.69 11.88 6.61
C GLN A 19 11.67 11.63 8.13
N LYS A 20 11.72 12.68 8.96
CA LYS A 20 11.63 12.53 10.43
C LYS A 20 10.34 11.85 10.88
N VAL A 21 9.22 12.17 10.24
CA VAL A 21 7.92 11.51 10.52
C VAL A 21 7.97 10.03 10.13
N ARG A 22 8.54 9.70 8.97
CA ARG A 22 8.72 8.29 8.53
C ARG A 22 9.62 7.53 9.48
N GLU A 23 10.76 8.09 9.91
CA GLU A 23 11.66 7.45 10.89
C GLU A 23 11.01 7.28 12.26
N ARG A 24 10.19 8.24 12.71
CA ARG A 24 9.42 8.09 13.95
C ARG A 24 8.39 6.97 13.82
N HIS A 25 7.62 6.93 12.73
CA HIS A 25 6.66 5.84 12.50
C HIS A 25 7.34 4.48 12.39
N LYS A 26 8.55 4.42 11.81
CA LYS A 26 9.38 3.22 11.74
C LYS A 26 9.77 2.72 13.13
N ARG A 27 10.28 3.63 14.00
CA ARG A 27 10.60 3.33 15.40
C ARG A 27 9.39 2.89 16.21
N ASP A 28 8.27 3.58 16.04
CA ASP A 28 7.01 3.27 16.72
C ASP A 28 6.33 1.99 16.16
N ARG A 29 6.92 1.34 15.14
CA ARG A 29 6.35 0.20 14.38
C ARG A 29 4.91 0.46 13.94
N LYS A 30 4.57 1.73 13.71
CA LYS A 30 3.21 2.16 13.40
C LYS A 30 2.88 1.88 11.94
N PRO A 31 1.84 1.09 11.63
CA PRO A 31 1.46 0.85 10.24
C PRO A 31 0.94 2.14 9.59
N SER A 32 1.31 2.35 8.34
CA SER A 32 0.73 3.41 7.51
C SER A 32 -0.66 3.00 6.99
N ARG A 33 -1.42 3.99 6.48
CA ARG A 33 -2.69 3.71 5.79
C ARG A 33 -2.50 2.73 4.64
N ASP A 34 -1.40 2.85 3.92
CA ASP A 34 -1.05 1.99 2.80
C ASP A 34 -0.70 0.56 3.27
N ASP A 35 0.01 0.41 4.40
CA ASP A 35 0.27 -0.91 5.00
C ASP A 35 -1.06 -1.62 5.34
N ILE A 36 -2.00 -0.90 5.96
CA ILE A 36 -3.32 -1.44 6.30
C ILE A 36 -4.10 -1.79 5.03
N ALA A 37 -4.12 -0.90 4.04
CA ALA A 37 -4.84 -1.12 2.78
C ALA A 37 -4.32 -2.35 2.04
N ARG A 38 -3.00 -2.55 1.97
CA ARG A 38 -2.40 -3.74 1.37
C ARG A 38 -2.79 -5.00 2.12
N VAL A 39 -2.68 -5.02 3.46
CA VAL A 39 -3.02 -6.20 4.28
C VAL A 39 -4.48 -6.56 4.10
N LEU A 40 -5.36 -5.57 4.14
CA LEU A 40 -6.80 -5.75 3.92
C LEU A 40 -7.08 -6.34 2.53
N LEU A 41 -6.48 -5.77 1.48
CA LEU A 41 -6.65 -6.25 0.10
C LEU A 41 -6.22 -7.71 -0.05
N HIS A 42 -5.04 -8.07 0.44
CA HIS A 42 -4.54 -9.44 0.37
C HIS A 42 -5.43 -10.40 1.17
N MET A 43 -5.84 -10.05 2.39
CA MET A 43 -6.76 -10.88 3.17
C MET A 43 -8.07 -11.11 2.43
N PHE A 44 -8.59 -10.06 1.80
CA PHE A 44 -9.85 -10.11 1.06
C PHE A 44 -9.75 -11.06 -0.14
N ILE A 45 -8.73 -10.89 -0.98
CA ILE A 45 -8.49 -11.74 -2.15
C ILE A 45 -8.25 -13.19 -1.74
N MET A 46 -7.33 -13.43 -0.81
CA MET A 46 -6.97 -14.80 -0.41
C MET A 46 -8.10 -15.52 0.31
N ARG A 47 -8.93 -14.81 1.09
CA ARG A 47 -10.11 -15.40 1.72
C ARG A 47 -11.14 -15.82 0.67
N SER A 48 -11.46 -14.94 -0.27
CA SER A 48 -12.40 -15.26 -1.36
C SER A 48 -11.90 -16.42 -2.22
N TYR A 49 -10.61 -16.45 -2.53
CA TYR A 49 -9.99 -17.55 -3.27
C TYR A 49 -10.08 -18.88 -2.49
N LYS A 50 -9.63 -18.91 -1.23
CA LYS A 50 -9.62 -20.13 -0.40
C LYS A 50 -11.01 -20.67 -0.06
N THR A 51 -12.03 -19.82 -0.05
CA THR A 51 -13.42 -20.21 0.26
C THR A 51 -14.27 -20.44 -1.00
N ASN A 52 -13.67 -20.33 -2.19
CA ASN A 52 -14.36 -20.41 -3.48
C ASN A 52 -15.50 -19.38 -3.62
N GLN A 53 -15.35 -18.20 -3.01
CA GLN A 53 -16.32 -17.08 -3.01
C GLN A 53 -15.83 -15.91 -3.87
N MET A 54 -15.24 -16.20 -5.03
CA MET A 54 -14.71 -15.17 -5.95
C MET A 54 -15.81 -14.21 -6.46
N HIS A 55 -17.05 -14.67 -6.58
CA HIS A 55 -18.20 -13.82 -6.95
C HIS A 55 -18.46 -12.69 -5.93
N LEU A 56 -18.17 -12.89 -4.64
CA LEU A 56 -18.27 -11.82 -3.66
C LEU A 56 -17.18 -10.78 -3.89
N LEU A 57 -15.95 -11.21 -4.16
CA LEU A 57 -14.82 -10.32 -4.46
C LEU A 57 -15.13 -9.43 -5.67
N GLU A 58 -15.71 -9.98 -6.72
CA GLU A 58 -16.14 -9.25 -7.91
C GLU A 58 -17.08 -8.08 -7.58
N GLY A 59 -18.09 -8.29 -6.73
CA GLY A 59 -19.00 -7.23 -6.30
C GLY A 59 -18.31 -6.08 -5.55
N TYR A 60 -17.27 -6.36 -4.76
CA TYR A 60 -16.46 -5.32 -4.14
C TYR A 60 -15.53 -4.61 -5.14
N CYS A 61 -14.96 -5.35 -6.09
CA CYS A 61 -14.14 -4.77 -7.16
C CYS A 61 -14.97 -3.76 -7.98
N ASP A 62 -16.20 -4.11 -8.35
CA ASP A 62 -17.14 -3.20 -9.01
C ASP A 62 -17.38 -1.92 -8.20
N MET A 63 -17.59 -2.04 -6.88
CA MET A 63 -17.77 -0.88 -6.01
C MET A 63 -16.52 0.00 -5.96
N ILE A 64 -15.33 -0.59 -5.89
CA ILE A 64 -14.05 0.12 -5.90
C ILE A 64 -13.89 0.87 -7.22
N VAL A 65 -14.10 0.20 -8.35
CA VAL A 65 -13.96 0.82 -9.68
C VAL A 65 -14.97 1.96 -9.86
N ARG A 66 -16.21 1.82 -9.40
CA ARG A 66 -17.19 2.94 -9.42
C ARG A 66 -16.67 4.16 -8.65
N ARG A 67 -16.06 3.96 -7.48
CA ARG A 67 -15.49 5.05 -6.67
C ARG A 67 -14.22 5.66 -7.28
N LEU A 68 -13.41 4.86 -7.97
CA LEU A 68 -12.24 5.35 -8.71
C LEU A 68 -12.68 6.16 -9.94
N LYS A 69 -13.66 5.66 -10.70
CA LYS A 69 -14.26 6.39 -11.82
C LYS A 69 -14.84 7.74 -11.39
N ALA A 70 -15.51 7.80 -10.23
CA ALA A 70 -16.03 9.05 -9.68
C ALA A 70 -14.93 10.08 -9.34
N GLN A 71 -13.68 9.64 -9.15
CA GLN A 71 -12.50 10.51 -8.94
C GLN A 71 -11.81 10.87 -10.27
N GLY A 72 -12.29 10.39 -11.41
CA GLY A 72 -11.72 10.64 -12.73
C GLY A 72 -10.71 9.58 -13.21
N PHE A 73 -10.56 8.46 -12.49
CA PHE A 73 -9.74 7.34 -12.99
C PHE A 73 -10.45 6.59 -14.12
N ASP A 74 -9.67 6.04 -15.04
CA ASP A 74 -10.19 5.19 -16.10
C ASP A 74 -10.74 3.88 -15.54
N LYS A 75 -11.92 3.49 -16.02
CA LYS A 75 -12.66 2.32 -15.51
C LYS A 75 -11.91 1.02 -15.85
N ASP A 76 -11.51 0.86 -17.10
CA ASP A 76 -11.00 -0.40 -17.60
C ASP A 76 -9.56 -0.63 -17.13
N ALA A 77 -8.75 0.43 -17.10
CA ALA A 77 -7.44 0.41 -16.45
C ALA A 77 -7.52 0.07 -14.96
N SER A 78 -8.59 0.48 -14.27
CA SER A 78 -8.79 0.11 -12.86
C SER A 78 -9.05 -1.39 -12.69
N TYR A 79 -9.82 -2.02 -13.60
CA TYR A 79 -10.01 -3.48 -13.58
C TYR A 79 -8.73 -4.23 -13.89
N VAL A 80 -7.96 -3.81 -14.90
CA VAL A 80 -6.66 -4.43 -15.22
C VAL A 80 -5.74 -4.48 -14.00
N VAL A 81 -5.62 -3.36 -13.25
CA VAL A 81 -4.81 -3.32 -12.03
C VAL A 81 -5.34 -4.26 -10.94
N ILE A 82 -6.66 -4.37 -10.82
CA ILE A 82 -7.30 -5.28 -9.85
C ILE A 82 -7.02 -6.74 -10.22
N ASP A 83 -7.15 -7.10 -11.50
CA ASP A 83 -6.92 -8.45 -12.00
C ASP A 83 -5.46 -8.86 -11.80
N ASP A 84 -4.51 -7.97 -12.11
CA ASP A 84 -3.08 -8.17 -11.84
C ASP A 84 -2.81 -8.41 -10.35
N LEU A 85 -3.52 -7.69 -9.46
CA LEU A 85 -3.40 -7.88 -8.00
C LEU A 85 -3.96 -9.24 -7.55
N ILE A 86 -5.10 -9.66 -8.12
CA ILE A 86 -5.70 -10.96 -7.84
C ILE A 86 -4.76 -12.07 -8.31
N GLU A 87 -4.27 -12.01 -9.54
CA GLU A 87 -3.32 -12.97 -10.09
C GLU A 87 -2.06 -13.05 -9.23
N LYS A 88 -1.48 -11.90 -8.91
CA LYS A 88 -0.28 -11.82 -8.08
C LYS A 88 -0.45 -12.51 -6.74
N TYR A 89 -1.57 -12.31 -6.06
CA TYR A 89 -1.76 -12.92 -4.73
C TYR A 89 -2.20 -14.38 -4.78
N THR A 90 -2.94 -14.78 -5.81
CA THR A 90 -3.47 -16.16 -5.90
C THR A 90 -2.47 -17.15 -6.49
N LYS A 91 -1.62 -16.72 -7.44
CA LYS A 91 -0.67 -17.59 -8.15
C LYS A 91 0.76 -17.55 -7.61
N SER A 92 1.14 -16.50 -6.88
CA SER A 92 2.49 -16.37 -6.32
C SER A 92 2.50 -16.79 -4.86
N ASP A 93 3.58 -17.43 -4.40
CA ASP A 93 3.94 -17.52 -2.98
C ASP A 93 4.35 -16.16 -2.38
N TRP A 94 3.79 -15.06 -2.90
CA TRP A 94 4.06 -13.70 -2.49
C TRP A 94 3.53 -13.50 -1.07
N GLN A 95 4.34 -13.92 -0.10
CA GLN A 95 4.18 -13.52 1.28
C GLN A 95 4.55 -12.05 1.38
N PHE A 96 3.76 -11.26 2.12
CA PHE A 96 4.13 -9.89 2.47
C PHE A 96 5.61 -9.82 2.77
N PHE A 97 6.37 -9.08 1.96
CA PHE A 97 7.76 -8.78 2.27
C PHE A 97 7.75 -8.12 3.64
N ARG A 98 8.07 -8.91 4.66
CA ARG A 98 8.21 -8.43 6.03
C ARG A 98 9.20 -7.28 5.95
N LYS A 99 8.80 -6.11 6.44
CA LYS A 99 9.70 -4.95 6.50
C LYS A 99 10.95 -5.42 7.26
N LEU A 100 12.10 -5.51 6.59
CA LEU A 100 13.31 -6.12 7.16
C LEU A 100 13.71 -5.45 8.47
N HIS A 101 13.54 -4.14 8.57
CA HIS A 101 13.76 -3.36 9.79
C HIS A 101 12.82 -3.67 10.97
N LEU A 102 11.81 -4.54 10.78
CA LEU A 102 11.00 -5.07 11.87
C LEU A 102 11.55 -6.40 12.42
N LYS A 103 12.56 -7.01 11.78
CA LYS A 103 13.24 -8.23 12.26
C LYS A 103 14.48 -7.96 13.12
N ASP A 104 15.15 -6.81 12.92
CA ASP A 104 16.45 -6.55 13.55
C ASP A 104 16.37 -6.31 15.07
N ASP A 105 15.18 -6.12 15.64
CA ASP A 105 14.98 -5.92 17.10
C ASP A 105 14.77 -7.22 17.90
N ASP A 106 14.70 -8.39 17.26
CA ASP A 106 14.40 -9.67 17.94
C ASP A 106 15.58 -10.66 17.90
N THR A 107 16.78 -10.19 17.53
CA THR A 107 18.00 -10.98 17.70
C THR A 107 18.68 -10.52 18.99
N PRO A 108 18.65 -11.28 20.09
CA PRO A 108 19.50 -10.96 21.22
C PRO A 108 20.95 -10.96 20.74
N ALA A 109 21.68 -9.90 21.05
CA ALA A 109 23.09 -9.77 20.73
C ALA A 109 23.83 -11.04 21.15
N LYS A 110 24.56 -11.64 20.21
CA LYS A 110 25.57 -12.66 20.52
C LYS A 110 26.79 -12.01 21.14
#